data_AF-A0A2T0KPB5-F1
#
_entry.id   AF-A0A2T0KPB5-F1
#
_cell.length_a   1.000
_cell.length_b   1.000
_cell.length_c   1.000
_cell.angle_alpha   90.00
_cell.angle_beta   90.00
_cell.angle_gamma   90.00
#
_symmetry.space_group_name_H-M   'P 1'
#
loop_
_entity.id
_entity.type
_entity.pdbx_description
1 polymer ?
#
loop_
_entity_poly.entity_id
_entity_poly.type
_entity_poly.pdbx_seq_one_letter_code
_entity_poly.pdbx_strand_id
1 'polypeptide(L)'
;MREFTTAAKTAQRADGALPDVPFTLDGVTMTCRAPKEAQLAYLLAAASSSRSAEDQVAAVLDFFEQVLEDESKRVFRRRLLDSSDGFDFSQAMEIFEYVCEEWSGRPTGSGSGS
;
A
#
# COMPACT_ATOMS: atom_id res chain seq x y z
N MET A 1 -8.90 24.29 29.20
CA MET A 1 -8.69 23.73 27.86
C MET A 1 -7.38 22.94 27.92
N ARG A 2 -7.34 21.69 27.43
CA ARG A 2 -6.12 20.88 27.44
C ARG A 2 -5.50 20.92 26.04
N GLU A 3 -4.26 21.37 25.94
CA GLU A 3 -3.54 21.50 24.68
C GLU A 3 -2.71 20.23 24.41
N PHE A 4 -2.62 19.83 23.13
CA PHE A 4 -1.81 18.71 22.66
C PHE A 4 -0.74 19.24 21.70
N THR A 5 0.53 18.88 21.92
CA THR A 5 1.65 19.26 21.05
C THR A 5 2.30 18.03 20.43
N THR A 6 2.61 18.09 19.13
CA THR A 6 3.20 16.98 18.35
C THR A 6 4.68 17.21 18.01
N ALA A 7 5.22 18.38 18.32
CA ALA A 7 6.56 18.80 17.92
C ALA A 7 7.69 17.90 18.47
N ALA A 8 7.54 17.39 19.70
CA ALA A 8 8.53 16.50 20.31
C ALA A 8 8.60 15.10 19.66
N LYS A 9 7.52 14.63 19.03
CA LYS A 9 7.44 13.29 18.43
C LYS A 9 8.11 13.21 17.06
N THR A 10 8.22 14.33 16.34
CA THR A 10 8.89 14.41 15.03
C THR A 10 10.40 14.12 15.13
N ALA A 11 11.05 14.51 16.23
CA ALA A 11 12.49 14.33 16.43
C ALA A 11 12.91 12.88 16.75
N GLN A 12 11.99 12.03 17.24
CA GLN A 12 12.26 10.63 17.62
C GLN A 12 11.97 9.61 16.51
N ARG A 13 11.43 10.03 15.36
CA ARG A 13 10.90 9.12 14.33
C ARG A 13 11.96 8.34 13.54
N ALA A 14 13.24 8.63 13.74
CA ALA A 14 14.33 8.02 12.97
C ALA A 14 14.54 6.51 13.26
N ASP A 15 14.10 6.01 14.43
CA ASP A 15 14.43 4.65 14.91
C ASP A 15 13.31 3.60 14.67
N GLY A 16 12.26 3.92 13.92
CA GLY A 16 11.10 3.02 13.73
C GLY A 16 10.19 3.39 12.56
N ALA A 17 10.72 4.07 11.54
CA ALA A 17 9.96 4.36 10.33
C ALA A 17 9.88 3.11 9.44
N LEU A 18 8.70 2.85 8.87
CA LEU A 18 8.53 1.84 7.83
C LEU A 18 9.45 2.17 6.64
N PRO A 19 10.06 1.17 5.97
CA PRO A 19 10.87 1.39 4.78
C PRO A 19 10.00 1.66 3.55
N ASP A 20 10.54 2.33 2.53
CA ASP A 20 9.91 2.31 1.21
C ASP A 20 10.00 0.89 0.62
N VAL A 21 8.95 0.45 -0.09
CA VAL A 21 8.87 -0.91 -0.65
C VAL A 21 8.95 -0.84 -2.18
N PRO A 22 10.07 -1.25 -2.78
CA PRO A 22 10.18 -1.39 -4.23
C PRO A 22 9.57 -2.72 -4.70
N PHE A 23 8.93 -2.71 -5.87
CA PHE A 23 8.47 -3.92 -6.57
C PHE A 23 8.60 -3.74 -8.08
N THR A 24 8.58 -4.85 -8.82
CA THR A 24 8.68 -4.83 -10.30
C THR A 24 7.36 -5.28 -10.90
N LEU A 25 6.81 -4.47 -11.79
CA LEU A 25 5.62 -4.77 -12.57
C LEU A 25 5.99 -4.76 -14.06
N ASP A 26 6.05 -5.95 -14.67
CA ASP A 26 6.46 -6.17 -16.07
C ASP A 26 7.74 -5.42 -16.50
N GLY A 27 8.78 -5.52 -15.67
CA GLY A 27 10.08 -4.91 -15.91
C GLY A 27 10.16 -3.43 -15.56
N VAL A 28 9.07 -2.81 -15.09
CA VAL A 28 9.08 -1.45 -14.54
C VAL A 28 9.23 -1.51 -13.02
N THR A 29 10.30 -0.93 -12.50
CA THR A 29 10.47 -0.75 -11.05
C THR A 29 9.51 0.34 -10.56
N MET A 30 8.75 0.01 -9.52
CA MET A 30 7.79 0.87 -8.85
C MET A 30 8.12 0.94 -7.37
N THR A 31 7.76 2.04 -6.71
CA THR A 31 8.07 2.24 -5.30
C THR A 31 6.83 2.70 -4.54
N CYS A 32 6.48 1.99 -3.47
CA CYS A 32 5.55 2.43 -2.45
C CYS A 32 6.31 3.15 -1.33
N ARG A 33 6.01 4.44 -1.14
CA ARG A 33 6.50 5.26 -0.04
C ARG A 33 5.90 4.78 1.28
N ALA A 34 6.74 4.67 2.29
CA ALA A 34 6.34 4.32 3.64
C ALA A 34 5.22 5.23 4.17
N PRO A 35 4.01 4.72 4.47
CA PRO A 35 2.95 5.50 5.08
C PRO A 35 3.27 5.74 6.55
N LYS A 36 2.50 6.63 7.19
CA LYS A 36 2.51 6.69 8.66
C LYS A 36 1.88 5.41 9.22
N GLU A 37 2.33 4.92 10.36
CA GLU A 37 1.73 3.74 11.01
C GLU A 37 0.20 3.82 11.15
N ALA A 38 -0.32 4.99 11.55
CA ALA A 38 -1.76 5.22 11.66
C ALA A 38 -2.49 5.14 10.31
N GLN A 39 -1.83 5.56 9.22
CA GLN A 39 -2.38 5.46 7.87
C GLN A 39 -2.41 3.98 7.44
N LEU A 40 -1.35 3.21 7.69
CA LEU A 40 -1.32 1.76 7.43
C LEU A 40 -2.43 1.03 8.20
N ALA A 41 -2.58 1.28 9.50
CA ALA A 41 -3.63 0.66 10.31
C ALA A 41 -5.04 0.99 9.80
N TYR A 42 -5.26 2.24 9.36
CA TYR A 42 -6.53 2.65 8.75
C TYR A 42 -6.80 1.92 7.43
N LEU A 43 -5.79 1.81 6.57
CA LEU A 43 -5.88 1.13 5.27
C LEU A 43 -6.18 -0.37 5.44
N LEU A 44 -5.49 -1.05 6.36
CA LEU A 44 -5.73 -2.47 6.67
C LEU A 44 -7.15 -2.72 7.17
N ALA A 45 -7.70 -1.81 7.99
CA ALA A 45 -9.08 -1.91 8.45
C ALA A 45 -10.09 -1.70 7.30
N ALA A 46 -9.79 -0.81 6.35
CA ALA A 46 -10.63 -0.54 5.19
C ALA A 46 -10.62 -1.69 4.17
N ALA A 47 -9.47 -2.34 3.97
CA ALA A 47 -9.32 -3.49 3.08
C ALA A 47 -9.76 -4.84 3.70
N SER A 48 -10.33 -4.84 4.91
CA SER A 48 -10.77 -6.06 5.58
C SER A 48 -11.81 -6.83 4.77
N SER A 49 -11.69 -8.16 4.75
CA SER A 49 -12.64 -9.10 4.13
C SER A 49 -14.07 -9.02 4.68
N SER A 50 -14.28 -8.29 5.78
CA SER A 50 -15.60 -7.99 6.34
C SER A 50 -16.36 -6.89 5.58
N ARG A 51 -15.70 -6.20 4.63
CA ARG A 51 -16.29 -5.16 3.78
C ARG A 51 -16.82 -5.72 2.46
N SER A 52 -17.68 -4.96 1.79
CA SER A 52 -18.15 -5.31 0.44
C SER A 52 -16.97 -5.38 -0.54
N ALA A 53 -17.12 -6.11 -1.64
CA ALA A 53 -16.09 -6.20 -2.65
C ALA A 53 -15.80 -4.83 -3.30
N GLU A 54 -16.84 -4.01 -3.52
CA GLU A 54 -16.67 -2.66 -4.06
C GLU A 54 -15.87 -1.75 -3.12
N ASP A 55 -16.13 -1.84 -1.80
CA ASP A 55 -15.39 -1.07 -0.79
C ASP A 55 -13.92 -1.50 -0.72
N GLN A 56 -13.63 -2.79 -0.85
CA GLN A 56 -12.26 -3.31 -0.87
C GLN A 56 -11.51 -2.80 -2.11
N VAL A 57 -12.16 -2.81 -3.27
CA VAL A 57 -11.60 -2.25 -4.50
C VAL A 57 -11.25 -0.78 -4.32
N ALA A 58 -12.20 0.02 -3.85
CA ALA A 58 -11.97 1.44 -3.61
C ALA A 58 -10.82 1.67 -2.62
N ALA A 59 -10.76 0.90 -1.52
CA ALA A 59 -9.72 1.03 -0.51
C ALA A 59 -8.31 0.72 -1.06
N VAL A 60 -8.18 -0.30 -1.91
CA VAL A 60 -6.89 -0.67 -2.54
C VAL A 60 -6.46 0.37 -3.59
N LEU A 61 -7.38 0.92 -4.36
CA LEU A 61 -7.05 1.99 -5.30
C LEU A 61 -6.64 3.28 -4.57
N ASP A 62 -7.39 3.66 -3.54
CA ASP A 62 -7.07 4.80 -2.67
C ASP A 62 -5.73 4.60 -1.95
N PHE A 63 -5.39 3.37 -1.58
CA PHE A 63 -4.09 3.01 -1.02
C PHE A 63 -2.97 3.37 -2.01
N PHE A 64 -3.03 2.85 -3.23
CA PHE A 64 -1.97 3.04 -4.23
C PHE A 64 -1.82 4.50 -4.64
N GLU A 65 -2.93 5.26 -4.73
CA GLU A 65 -2.89 6.71 -4.98
C GLU A 65 -2.16 7.49 -3.87
N GLN A 66 -2.18 6.98 -2.63
CA GLN A 66 -1.50 7.61 -1.50
C GLN A 66 -0.02 7.22 -1.37
N VAL A 67 0.32 5.96 -1.63
CA VAL A 67 1.65 5.43 -1.31
C VAL A 67 2.59 5.31 -2.49
N LEU A 68 2.12 5.11 -3.72
CA LEU A 68 3.04 5.03 -4.86
C LEU A 68 3.78 6.35 -5.06
N GLU A 69 4.98 6.31 -5.64
CA GLU A 69 5.62 7.51 -6.16
C GLU A 69 4.86 8.04 -7.39
N ASP A 70 4.95 9.34 -7.68
CA ASP A 70 4.15 9.98 -8.73
C ASP A 70 4.33 9.36 -10.12
N GLU A 71 5.54 8.91 -10.45
CA GLU A 71 5.80 8.19 -11.70
C GLU A 71 5.15 6.80 -11.68
N SER A 72 5.31 6.06 -10.58
CA SER A 72 4.69 4.76 -10.39
C SER A 72 3.16 4.84 -10.46
N LYS A 73 2.53 5.84 -9.84
CA LYS A 73 1.07 6.07 -9.95
C LYS A 73 0.60 6.20 -11.39
N ARG A 74 1.32 6.97 -12.20
CA ARG A 74 0.94 7.18 -13.61
C ARG A 74 0.99 5.88 -14.40
N VAL A 75 2.03 5.07 -14.19
CA VAL A 75 2.14 3.75 -14.83
C VAL A 75 1.03 2.83 -14.35
N PHE A 76 0.86 2.72 -13.03
CA PHE A 76 -0.16 1.87 -12.40
C PHE A 76 -1.55 2.16 -12.94
N ARG A 77 -1.95 3.44 -12.90
CA ARG A 77 -3.26 3.89 -13.35
C ARG A 77 -3.46 3.72 -14.86
N ARG A 78 -2.42 3.99 -15.66
CA ARG A 78 -2.51 3.80 -17.12
C ARG A 78 -2.80 2.34 -17.44
N ARG A 79 -2.10 1.41 -16.81
CA ARG A 79 -2.25 -0.03 -17.05
C ARG A 79 -3.61 -0.53 -16.58
N LEU A 80 -4.04 -0.15 -15.38
CA LEU A 80 -5.31 -0.61 -14.81
C LEU A 80 -6.54 -0.15 -15.63
N LEU A 81 -6.43 0.99 -16.30
CA LEU A 81 -7.52 1.57 -17.11
C LEU A 81 -7.42 1.21 -18.60
N ASP A 82 -6.39 0.47 -19.02
CA ASP A 82 -6.23 0.01 -20.38
C ASP A 82 -6.90 -1.36 -20.56
N SER A 83 -8.02 -1.39 -21.27
CA SER A 83 -8.79 -2.63 -21.52
C SER A 83 -8.03 -3.69 -22.33
N SER A 84 -6.91 -3.33 -22.94
CA SER A 84 -6.04 -4.25 -23.69
C SER A 84 -4.83 -4.73 -22.88
N ASP A 85 -4.61 -4.19 -21.70
CA ASP A 85 -3.57 -4.61 -20.77
C ASP A 85 -4.07 -5.82 -19.94
N GLY A 86 -3.16 -6.72 -19.59
CA GLY A 86 -3.45 -7.87 -18.71
C GLY A 86 -3.44 -7.50 -17.23
N PHE A 87 -3.08 -6.25 -16.89
CA PHE A 87 -3.04 -5.75 -15.53
C PHE A 87 -4.43 -5.48 -14.97
N ASP A 88 -4.84 -6.24 -13.95
CA ASP A 88 -6.17 -6.14 -13.36
C ASP A 88 -6.17 -5.99 -11.83
N PHE A 89 -7.37 -5.94 -11.26
CA PHE A 89 -7.54 -5.75 -9.82
C PHE A 89 -6.98 -6.91 -8.98
N SER A 90 -6.97 -8.14 -9.49
CA SER A 90 -6.46 -9.29 -8.74
C SER A 90 -4.96 -9.15 -8.48
N GLN A 91 -4.20 -8.73 -9.49
CA GLN A 91 -2.77 -8.45 -9.35
C GLN A 91 -2.51 -7.20 -8.49
N ALA A 92 -3.38 -6.18 -8.58
CA ALA A 92 -3.31 -5.03 -7.69
C ALA A 92 -3.47 -5.45 -6.22
N MET A 93 -4.37 -6.40 -5.92
CA MET A 93 -4.54 -6.95 -4.58
C MET A 93 -3.31 -7.73 -4.12
N GLU A 94 -2.71 -8.56 -4.98
CA GLU A 94 -1.46 -9.27 -4.65
C GLU A 94 -0.32 -8.31 -4.30
N ILE A 95 -0.17 -7.22 -5.06
CA ILE A 95 0.81 -6.17 -4.76
C ILE A 95 0.48 -5.49 -3.43
N PHE A 96 -0.79 -5.22 -3.16
CA PHE A 96 -1.22 -4.59 -1.90
C PHE A 96 -0.88 -5.48 -0.69
N GLU A 97 -1.17 -6.78 -0.77
CA GLU A 97 -0.82 -7.76 0.25
C GLU A 97 0.68 -7.80 0.49
N TYR A 98 1.48 -7.95 -0.57
CA TYR A 98 2.95 -7.94 -0.50
C TYR A 98 3.48 -6.69 0.23
N VAL A 99 3.03 -5.49 -0.18
CA VAL A 99 3.49 -4.24 0.42
C VAL A 99 3.07 -4.15 1.90
N CYS A 100 1.88 -4.64 2.25
CA CYS A 100 1.43 -4.68 3.64
C CYS A 100 2.23 -5.69 4.49
N GLU A 101 2.66 -6.82 3.93
CA GLU A 101 3.53 -7.78 4.60
C GLU A 101 4.89 -7.16 4.92
N GLU A 102 5.52 -6.51 3.93
CA GLU A 102 6.81 -5.83 4.09
C GLU A 102 6.78 -4.77 5.20
N TRP A 103 5.68 -4.02 5.32
CA TRP A 103 5.53 -3.03 6.37
C TRP A 103 5.11 -3.59 7.72
N SER A 104 4.29 -4.64 7.76
CA SER A 104 3.82 -5.22 9.02
C SER A 104 4.83 -6.16 9.66
N GLY A 105 5.86 -6.59 8.92
CA GLY A 105 6.83 -7.61 9.36
C GLY A 105 6.17 -8.96 9.65
N ARG A 106 4.94 -9.17 9.18
CA ARG A 106 4.15 -10.38 9.34
C ARG A 106 3.77 -10.89 7.95
N PRO A 107 4.26 -12.07 7.53
CA PRO A 107 3.75 -12.70 6.34
C PRO A 107 2.27 -13.04 6.55
N THR A 108 1.39 -12.53 5.69
CA THR A 108 -0.01 -12.96 5.58
C THR A 108 -0.15 -14.25 4.77
N GLY A 109 0.87 -14.62 4.01
CA GLY A 109 1.18 -15.99 3.61
C GLY A 109 0.02 -16.76 2.97
N SER A 110 -0.03 -16.74 1.64
CA SER A 110 -0.23 -18.00 0.90
C SER A 110 1.14 -18.53 0.48
N GLY A 111 1.86 -19.10 1.45
CA GLY A 111 3.04 -19.92 1.16
C GLY A 111 2.60 -21.22 0.48
N SER A 112 2.37 -21.19 -0.83
CA SER A 112 2.45 -22.39 -1.67
C SER A 112 3.84 -22.43 -2.28
N GLY A 113 4.81 -22.90 -1.49
CA GLY A 113 6.03 -23.45 -2.05
C GLY A 113 5.67 -24.64 -2.94
N SER A 114 6.14 -24.61 -4.18
CA SER A 114 6.30 -25.77 -5.06
C SER A 114 7.69 -25.71 -5.66
#